data_AF-A0A178ZN93-F1
#
_entry.id   AF-A0A178ZN93-F1
#
_cell.length_a   1.000
_cell.length_b   1.000
_cell.length_c   1.000
_cell.angle_alpha   90.00
_cell.angle_beta   90.00
_cell.angle_gamma   90.00
#
_symmetry.space_group_name_H-M   'P 1'
#
loop_
_entity.id
_entity.type
_entity.pdbx_description
1 polymer ?
#
loop_
_entity_poly.entity_id
_entity_poly.type
_entity_poly.pdbx_seq_one_letter_code
_entity_poly.pdbx_strand_id
1 'polypeptide(L)'
;MQRQQRSFSLLLLLLAGACHVLTASASEVAATKESSLLPRAVAPATKHRSDKVHGIIMGVTVIIIFPFASISWRLLDRLVSGKTLFRIHVACQVLGLAMLIVGFGIGVWVCIIHKEVYNDEWGHVILGTILMALFIVQPVIGQLHHYLYISPSRRTQPWIRSLHVWLGRLLMVAAIVNGATGIVLANNTPGGEKGYSAAAGIVGVAYIVILVLWYWNRSKQDIEKDSHDTSEERHADVERKITPAVGVDPM
;
A
#
# COMPACT_ATOMS: atom_id res chain seq x y z
N MET A 1 5.90 21.91 14.84
CA MET A 1 6.37 20.66 15.47
C MET A 1 5.27 19.92 16.25
N GLN A 2 4.51 20.57 17.14
CA GLN A 2 3.46 19.92 17.96
C GLN A 2 2.37 19.15 17.17
N ARG A 3 1.81 19.71 16.09
CA ARG A 3 0.75 19.04 15.29
C ARG A 3 1.23 17.75 14.62
N GLN A 4 2.52 17.68 14.30
CA GLN A 4 3.16 16.56 13.60
C GLN A 4 3.58 15.45 14.58
N GLN A 5 4.04 15.83 15.78
CA GLN A 5 4.23 14.92 16.92
C GLN A 5 2.91 14.24 17.30
N ARG A 6 1.79 14.97 17.28
CA ARG A 6 0.45 14.42 17.49
C ARG A 6 0.07 13.38 16.43
N SER A 7 0.34 13.63 15.14
CA SER A 7 0.08 12.66 14.07
C SER A 7 0.94 11.40 14.18
N PHE A 8 2.22 11.55 14.55
CA PHE A 8 3.13 10.42 14.78
C PHE A 8 2.70 9.58 15.98
N SER A 9 2.32 10.26 17.08
CA SER A 9 1.79 9.63 18.28
C SER A 9 0.45 8.93 18.01
N LEU A 10 -0.44 9.52 17.20
CA LEU A 10 -1.72 8.90 16.81
C LEU A 10 -1.52 7.65 15.94
N LEU A 11 -0.58 7.65 14.99
CA LEU A 11 -0.28 6.46 14.19
C LEU A 11 0.33 5.34 15.05
N LEU A 12 1.24 5.68 15.96
CA LEU A 12 1.79 4.75 16.94
C LEU A 12 0.71 4.22 17.89
N LEU A 13 -0.23 5.06 18.33
CA LEU A 13 -1.37 4.66 19.15
C LEU A 13 -2.34 3.76 18.39
N LEU A 14 -2.57 4.00 17.09
CA LEU A 14 -3.39 3.12 16.25
C LEU A 14 -2.72 1.78 16.00
N LEU A 15 -1.40 1.76 15.76
CA LEU A 15 -0.62 0.53 15.61
C LEU A 15 -0.54 -0.24 16.94
N ALA A 16 -0.32 0.45 18.05
CA ALA A 16 -0.33 -0.14 19.39
C ALA A 16 -1.73 -0.64 19.76
N GLY A 17 -2.79 0.09 19.39
CA GLY A 17 -4.19 -0.33 19.55
C GLY A 17 -4.51 -1.57 18.73
N ALA A 18 -4.06 -1.65 17.49
CA ALA A 18 -4.20 -2.85 16.67
C ALA A 18 -3.43 -4.05 17.25
N CYS A 19 -2.21 -3.82 17.74
CA CYS A 19 -1.41 -4.83 18.43
C CYS A 19 -2.08 -5.30 19.73
N HIS A 20 -2.64 -4.38 20.52
CA HIS A 20 -3.38 -4.70 21.73
C HIS A 20 -4.67 -5.47 21.44
N VAL A 21 -5.43 -5.08 20.41
CA VAL A 21 -6.62 -5.83 19.98
C VAL A 21 -6.23 -7.24 19.56
N LEU A 22 -5.16 -7.39 18.76
CA LEU A 22 -4.68 -8.71 18.33
C LEU A 22 -4.25 -9.58 19.52
N THR A 23 -3.59 -8.98 20.52
CA THR A 23 -3.14 -9.66 21.75
C THR A 23 -4.31 -10.01 22.66
N ALA A 24 -5.29 -9.12 22.80
CA ALA A 24 -6.51 -9.33 23.57
C ALA A 24 -7.36 -10.44 22.94
N SER A 25 -7.55 -10.42 21.62
CA SER A 25 -8.25 -11.48 20.89
C SER A 25 -7.54 -12.83 21.02
N ALA A 26 -6.20 -12.87 20.98
CA ALA A 26 -5.45 -14.10 21.23
C ALA A 26 -5.65 -14.64 22.66
N SER A 27 -5.69 -13.74 23.66
CA SER A 27 -5.94 -14.09 25.06
C SER A 27 -7.37 -14.59 25.28
N GLU A 28 -8.36 -13.96 24.65
CA GLU A 28 -9.78 -14.33 24.75
C GLU A 28 -10.06 -15.69 24.07
N VAL A 29 -9.37 -15.97 22.95
CA VAL A 29 -9.35 -17.29 22.29
C VAL A 29 -8.64 -18.36 23.14
N ALA A 30 -7.59 -17.99 23.88
CA ALA A 30 -6.94 -18.89 24.83
C ALA A 30 -7.85 -19.19 26.04
N ALA A 31 -8.56 -18.19 26.55
CA ALA A 31 -9.49 -18.34 27.68
C ALA A 31 -10.75 -19.17 27.31
N THR A 32 -11.26 -19.05 26.08
CA THR A 32 -12.37 -19.90 25.60
C THR A 32 -11.95 -21.36 25.32
N LYS A 33 -10.67 -21.63 25.14
CA LYS A 33 -10.14 -22.99 24.97
C LYS A 33 -10.20 -23.83 26.25
N GLU A 34 -10.14 -23.22 27.43
CA GLU A 34 -10.24 -23.97 28.70
C GLU A 34 -11.69 -24.34 29.07
N SER A 35 -12.70 -23.59 28.62
CA SER A 35 -14.11 -23.88 28.94
C SER A 35 -14.79 -24.89 28.00
N SER A 36 -14.12 -25.32 26.92
CA SER A 36 -14.71 -26.13 25.83
C SER A 36 -14.00 -27.48 25.64
N LEU A 37 -13.76 -28.21 26.74
CA LEU A 37 -13.13 -29.54 26.78
C LEU A 37 -13.95 -30.69 26.14
N LEU A 38 -14.66 -30.45 25.03
CA LEU A 38 -15.13 -31.50 24.13
C LEU A 38 -14.81 -31.10 22.68
N PRO A 39 -14.18 -31.98 21.87
CA PRO A 39 -13.92 -31.71 20.47
C PRO A 39 -15.23 -31.79 19.69
N ARG A 40 -16.00 -30.70 19.66
CA ARG A 40 -17.00 -30.52 18.62
C ARG A 40 -16.22 -30.19 17.35
N ALA A 41 -16.05 -31.20 16.50
CA ALA A 41 -15.58 -30.98 15.14
C ALA A 41 -16.35 -29.79 14.55
N VAL A 42 -15.63 -28.75 14.14
CA VAL A 42 -16.24 -27.54 13.58
C VAL A 42 -17.01 -27.95 12.33
N ALA A 43 -18.28 -27.55 12.27
CA ALA A 43 -19.18 -27.95 11.19
C ALA A 43 -18.59 -27.56 9.81
N PRO A 44 -18.74 -28.40 8.76
CA PRO A 44 -18.22 -28.11 7.42
C PRO A 44 -18.72 -26.76 6.86
N ALA A 45 -19.97 -26.40 7.18
CA ALA A 45 -20.54 -25.11 6.79
C ALA A 45 -19.82 -23.91 7.40
N THR A 46 -19.30 -24.04 8.64
CA THR A 46 -18.53 -22.98 9.31
C THR A 46 -17.16 -22.84 8.67
N LYS A 47 -16.48 -23.96 8.37
CA LYS A 47 -15.20 -23.97 7.63
C LYS A 47 -15.32 -23.22 6.30
N HIS A 48 -16.25 -23.67 5.46
CA HIS A 48 -16.52 -23.07 4.15
C HIS A 48 -16.87 -21.58 4.23
N ARG A 49 -17.61 -21.16 5.27
CA ARG A 49 -17.95 -19.75 5.49
C ARG A 49 -16.70 -18.94 5.87
N SER A 50 -15.88 -19.44 6.77
CA SER A 50 -14.63 -18.79 7.19
C SER A 50 -13.67 -18.63 6.01
N ASP A 51 -13.51 -19.66 5.17
CA ASP A 51 -12.66 -19.63 3.98
C ASP A 51 -13.12 -18.55 3.00
N LYS A 52 -14.43 -18.49 2.73
CA LYS A 52 -15.02 -17.47 1.85
C LYS A 52 -14.85 -16.06 2.41
N VAL A 53 -15.12 -15.86 3.69
CA VAL A 53 -15.01 -14.52 4.30
C VAL A 53 -13.55 -14.05 4.30
N HIS A 54 -12.61 -14.93 4.64
CA HIS A 54 -11.17 -14.65 4.55
C HIS A 54 -10.80 -14.26 3.11
N GLY A 55 -11.13 -15.11 2.13
CA GLY A 55 -10.78 -14.89 0.73
C GLY A 55 -11.39 -13.60 0.16
N ILE A 56 -12.63 -13.27 0.49
CA ILE A 56 -13.29 -12.03 0.03
C ILE A 56 -12.61 -10.79 0.64
N ILE A 57 -12.41 -10.76 1.97
CA ILE A 57 -11.79 -9.62 2.65
C ILE A 57 -10.36 -9.41 2.12
N MET A 58 -9.58 -10.49 2.05
CA MET A 58 -8.19 -10.41 1.57
C MET A 58 -8.13 -10.03 0.10
N GLY A 59 -8.97 -10.63 -0.76
CA GLY A 59 -9.06 -10.32 -2.19
C GLY A 59 -9.39 -8.85 -2.44
N VAL A 60 -10.44 -8.32 -1.81
CA VAL A 60 -10.80 -6.89 -1.93
C VAL A 60 -9.66 -5.99 -1.46
N THR A 61 -9.02 -6.34 -0.35
CA THR A 61 -7.92 -5.55 0.23
C THR A 61 -6.72 -5.47 -0.71
N VAL A 62 -6.24 -6.61 -1.20
CA VAL A 62 -4.98 -6.68 -1.96
C VAL A 62 -5.15 -6.39 -3.45
N ILE A 63 -6.31 -6.68 -4.05
CA ILE A 63 -6.57 -6.43 -5.47
C ILE A 63 -7.10 -5.01 -5.69
N ILE A 64 -7.89 -4.46 -4.76
CA ILE A 64 -8.60 -3.19 -5.02
C ILE A 64 -8.02 -2.07 -4.15
N ILE A 65 -8.07 -2.22 -2.83
CA ILE A 65 -7.78 -1.11 -1.90
C ILE A 65 -6.30 -0.70 -1.95
N PHE A 66 -5.37 -1.65 -1.82
CA PHE A 66 -3.94 -1.32 -1.85
C PHE A 66 -3.45 -0.78 -3.20
N PRO A 67 -3.81 -1.37 -4.36
CA PRO A 67 -3.44 -0.81 -5.66
C PRO A 67 -4.02 0.59 -5.87
N PHE A 68 -5.28 0.82 -5.48
CA PHE A 68 -5.89 2.15 -5.53
C PHE A 68 -5.15 3.15 -4.64
N ALA A 69 -4.87 2.79 -3.38
CA ALA A 69 -4.13 3.65 -2.44
C ALA A 69 -2.75 4.04 -3.00
N SER A 70 -2.03 3.08 -3.61
CA SER A 70 -0.70 3.26 -4.19
C SER A 70 -0.70 4.15 -5.45
N ILE A 71 -1.73 4.04 -6.30
CA ILE A 71 -1.80 4.78 -7.56
C ILE A 71 -2.52 6.13 -7.46
N SER A 72 -3.26 6.37 -6.37
CA SER A 72 -4.00 7.62 -6.11
C SER A 72 -3.19 8.89 -6.43
N TRP A 73 -1.91 8.93 -6.04
CA TRP A 73 -1.02 10.06 -6.28
C TRP A 73 -0.75 10.33 -7.77
N ARG A 74 -0.82 9.32 -8.63
CA ARG A 74 -0.60 9.45 -10.08
C ARG A 74 -1.89 9.76 -10.84
N LEU A 75 -3.01 9.24 -10.34
CA LEU A 75 -4.32 9.41 -10.96
C LEU A 75 -4.89 10.81 -10.71
N LEU A 76 -4.70 11.34 -9.50
CA LEU A 76 -5.41 12.52 -9.02
C LEU A 76 -4.50 13.75 -8.80
N ASP A 77 -3.20 13.65 -9.06
CA ASP A 77 -2.22 14.76 -8.96
C ASP A 77 -2.67 16.00 -9.73
N ARG A 78 -3.25 15.82 -10.92
CA ARG A 78 -3.76 16.92 -11.76
C ARG A 78 -5.11 17.48 -11.33
N LEU A 79 -5.85 16.76 -10.48
CA LEU A 79 -7.24 17.08 -10.13
C LEU A 79 -7.37 17.67 -8.72
N VAL A 80 -6.43 17.35 -7.83
CA VAL A 80 -6.60 17.55 -6.39
C VAL A 80 -5.29 18.05 -5.78
N SER A 81 -5.38 18.98 -4.82
CA SER A 81 -4.21 19.47 -4.06
C SER A 81 -3.45 18.32 -3.38
N GLY A 82 -2.12 18.40 -3.38
CA GLY A 82 -1.25 17.39 -2.75
C GLY A 82 -1.55 17.10 -1.27
N LYS A 83 -2.11 18.05 -0.51
CA LYS A 83 -2.54 17.83 0.88
C LYS A 83 -3.74 16.88 0.95
N THR A 84 -4.73 17.06 0.09
CA THR A 84 -5.90 16.18 0.02
C THR A 84 -5.49 14.82 -0.52
N LEU A 85 -4.57 14.78 -1.47
CA LEU A 85 -4.03 13.55 -2.04
C LEU A 85 -3.30 12.69 -1.00
N PHE A 86 -2.49 13.32 -0.15
CA PHE A 86 -1.90 12.66 1.02
C PHE A 86 -2.96 12.10 1.98
N ARG A 87 -4.03 12.85 2.26
CA ARG A 87 -5.13 12.38 3.12
C ARG A 87 -5.84 11.17 2.52
N ILE A 88 -6.11 11.18 1.21
CA ILE A 88 -6.72 10.05 0.50
C ILE A 88 -5.80 8.83 0.60
N HIS A 89 -4.50 9.00 0.31
CA HIS A 89 -3.53 7.91 0.41
C HIS A 89 -3.51 7.30 1.82
N VAL A 90 -3.35 8.12 2.86
CA VAL A 90 -3.30 7.63 4.25
C VAL A 90 -4.62 6.97 4.65
N ALA A 91 -5.76 7.55 4.29
CA ALA A 91 -7.08 6.99 4.62
C ALA A 91 -7.28 5.61 3.98
N CYS A 92 -6.97 5.47 2.70
CA CYS A 92 -7.06 4.18 1.99
C CYS A 92 -6.04 3.17 2.53
N GLN A 93 -4.82 3.59 2.91
CA GLN A 93 -3.82 2.70 3.51
C GLN A 93 -4.24 2.21 4.89
N VAL A 94 -4.79 3.08 5.75
CA VAL A 94 -5.29 2.69 7.06
C VAL A 94 -6.48 1.74 6.93
N LEU A 95 -7.40 2.01 6.00
CA LEU A 95 -8.51 1.11 5.71
C LEU A 95 -8.02 -0.26 5.22
N GLY A 96 -7.12 -0.28 4.24
CA GLY A 96 -6.54 -1.52 3.70
C GLY A 96 -5.78 -2.30 4.77
N LEU A 97 -4.99 -1.63 5.61
CA LEU A 97 -4.28 -2.27 6.71
C LEU A 97 -5.24 -2.85 7.76
N ALA A 98 -6.32 -2.14 8.10
CA ALA A 98 -7.33 -2.64 9.03
C ALA A 98 -8.01 -3.91 8.47
N MET A 99 -8.38 -3.89 7.19
CA MET A 99 -8.97 -5.07 6.53
C MET A 99 -7.96 -6.22 6.41
N LEU A 100 -6.68 -5.94 6.17
CA LEU A 100 -5.61 -6.93 6.18
C LEU A 100 -5.47 -7.59 7.56
N ILE A 101 -5.53 -6.80 8.64
CA ILE A 101 -5.48 -7.31 10.02
C ILE A 101 -6.66 -8.22 10.33
N VAL A 102 -7.87 -7.78 10.00
CA VAL A 102 -9.09 -8.58 10.18
C VAL A 102 -9.02 -9.86 9.33
N GLY A 103 -8.66 -9.75 8.06
CA GLY A 103 -8.54 -10.88 7.14
C GLY A 103 -7.50 -11.90 7.61
N PHE A 104 -6.34 -11.45 8.09
CA PHE A 104 -5.33 -12.32 8.68
C PHE A 104 -5.84 -13.02 9.96
N GLY A 105 -6.53 -12.31 10.85
CA GLY A 105 -7.14 -12.91 12.04
C GLY A 105 -8.12 -14.03 11.69
N ILE A 106 -8.93 -13.84 10.65
CA ILE A 106 -9.82 -14.89 10.11
C ILE A 106 -9.00 -16.03 9.48
N GLY A 107 -7.89 -15.72 8.80
CA GLY A 107 -6.98 -16.73 8.24
C GLY A 107 -6.33 -17.62 9.31
N VAL A 108 -5.93 -17.04 10.44
CA VAL A 108 -5.47 -17.79 11.63
C VAL A 108 -6.58 -18.72 12.13
N TRP A 109 -7.82 -18.22 12.21
CA TRP A 109 -8.97 -19.05 12.58
C TRP A 109 -9.19 -20.21 11.59
N VAL A 110 -9.10 -19.96 10.28
CA VAL A 110 -9.16 -20.98 9.22
C VAL A 110 -8.09 -22.06 9.44
N CYS A 111 -6.84 -21.67 9.69
CA CYS A 111 -5.77 -22.63 9.96
C CYS A 111 -6.08 -23.53 11.17
N ILE A 112 -6.65 -22.96 12.24
CA ILE A 112 -7.00 -23.68 13.47
C ILE A 112 -8.12 -24.69 13.20
N ILE A 113 -9.20 -24.29 12.51
CA ILE A 113 -10.35 -25.18 12.28
C ILE A 113 -10.07 -26.25 11.21
N HIS A 114 -9.15 -25.99 10.28
CA HIS A 114 -8.66 -26.96 9.30
C HIS A 114 -7.57 -27.89 9.85
N LYS A 115 -6.91 -27.51 10.97
CA LYS A 115 -5.73 -28.20 11.53
C LYS A 115 -4.52 -28.17 10.59
N GLU A 116 -4.39 -27.10 9.81
CA GLU A 116 -3.37 -26.92 8.75
C GLU A 116 -2.48 -25.71 9.03
N VAL A 117 -2.08 -25.52 10.30
CA VAL A 117 -1.22 -24.39 10.69
C VAL A 117 0.18 -24.60 10.12
N TYR A 118 0.58 -23.76 9.15
CA TYR A 118 1.88 -23.80 8.47
C TYR A 118 2.22 -25.15 7.80
N ASN A 119 1.22 -25.95 7.48
CA ASN A 119 1.38 -27.24 6.82
C ASN A 119 0.63 -27.26 5.48
N ASP A 120 0.71 -26.16 4.74
CA ASP A 120 0.08 -26.02 3.44
C ASP A 120 1.12 -26.18 2.31
N GLU A 121 0.77 -26.98 1.29
CA GLU A 121 1.66 -27.37 0.19
C GLU A 121 2.19 -26.15 -0.62
N TRP A 122 1.42 -25.07 -0.64
CA TRP A 122 1.67 -23.89 -1.47
C TRP A 122 2.33 -22.72 -0.71
N GLY A 123 2.65 -22.91 0.58
CA GLY A 123 3.26 -21.89 1.45
C GLY A 123 2.44 -20.61 1.66
N HIS A 124 1.14 -20.64 1.38
CA HIS A 124 0.18 -19.55 1.55
C HIS A 124 0.19 -18.99 2.97
N VAL A 125 0.22 -19.85 3.99
CA VAL A 125 0.16 -19.39 5.38
C VAL A 125 1.47 -18.72 5.78
N ILE A 126 2.61 -19.31 5.39
CA ILE A 126 3.95 -18.76 5.67
C ILE A 126 4.14 -17.40 4.97
N LEU A 127 3.89 -17.35 3.66
CA LEU A 127 4.03 -16.12 2.89
C LEU A 127 3.03 -15.05 3.37
N GLY A 128 1.79 -15.43 3.66
CA GLY A 128 0.78 -14.54 4.23
C GLY A 128 1.22 -13.89 5.55
N THR A 129 1.83 -14.66 6.46
CA THR A 129 2.37 -14.13 7.73
C THR A 129 3.53 -13.17 7.51
N ILE A 130 4.45 -13.48 6.58
CA ILE A 130 5.56 -12.58 6.23
C ILE A 130 5.01 -11.26 5.65
N LEU A 131 4.06 -11.35 4.72
CA LEU A 131 3.43 -10.19 4.09
C LEU A 131 2.73 -9.32 5.14
N MET A 132 1.96 -9.92 6.04
CA MET A 132 1.31 -9.22 7.14
C MET A 132 2.30 -8.38 7.95
N ALA A 133 3.40 -9.00 8.40
CA ALA A 133 4.45 -8.29 9.15
C ALA A 133 5.03 -7.11 8.35
N LEU A 134 5.34 -7.32 7.06
CA LEU A 134 5.91 -6.28 6.21
C LEU A 134 4.91 -5.15 5.88
N PHE A 135 3.62 -5.46 5.74
CA PHE A 135 2.56 -4.45 5.57
C PHE A 135 2.36 -3.59 6.82
N ILE A 136 2.58 -4.13 8.03
CA ILE A 136 2.58 -3.35 9.27
C ILE A 136 3.79 -2.40 9.33
N VAL A 137 4.93 -2.82 8.79
CA VAL A 137 6.15 -1.99 8.73
C VAL A 137 6.02 -0.86 7.70
N GLN A 138 5.27 -1.06 6.62
CA GLN A 138 5.10 -0.08 5.54
C GLN A 138 4.65 1.32 5.99
N PRO A 139 3.58 1.48 6.81
CA PRO A 139 3.18 2.78 7.36
C PRO A 139 4.27 3.49 8.17
N VAL A 140 5.11 2.74 8.89
CA VAL A 140 6.21 3.30 9.69
C VAL A 140 7.26 3.93 8.77
N ILE A 141 7.68 3.19 7.73
CA ILE A 141 8.60 3.71 6.70
C ILE A 141 7.95 4.86 5.93
N GLY A 142 6.66 4.75 5.64
CA GLY A 142 5.83 5.78 5.00
C GLY A 142 5.84 7.10 5.78
N GLN A 143 5.61 7.03 7.08
CA GLN A 143 5.62 8.20 7.94
C GLN A 143 7.02 8.78 8.12
N LEU A 144 8.05 7.93 8.22
CA LEU A 144 9.43 8.35 8.34
C LEU A 144 9.89 9.14 7.11
N HIS A 145 9.64 8.65 5.90
CA HIS A 145 10.04 9.40 4.69
C HIS A 145 9.26 10.70 4.55
N HIS A 146 7.95 10.72 4.90
CA HIS A 146 7.16 11.95 4.85
C HIS A 146 7.66 13.01 5.83
N TYR A 147 8.09 12.59 7.03
CA TYR A 147 8.73 13.47 8.01
C TYR A 147 10.04 14.09 7.47
N LEU A 148 10.87 13.26 6.84
CA LEU A 148 12.14 13.70 6.25
C LEU A 148 11.93 14.63 5.05
N TYR A 149 10.90 14.39 4.24
CA TYR A 149 10.56 15.20 3.07
C TYR A 149 10.19 16.65 3.42
N ILE A 150 9.47 16.85 4.53
CA ILE A 150 9.02 18.18 4.97
C ILE A 150 10.12 18.98 5.67
N SER A 151 11.19 18.34 6.14
CA SER A 151 12.24 18.99 6.93
C SER A 151 13.29 19.65 6.03
N PRO A 152 13.40 21.01 5.99
CA PRO A 152 14.29 21.70 5.06
C PRO A 152 15.78 21.36 5.20
N SER A 153 16.22 20.96 6.41
CA SER A 153 17.62 20.59 6.69
C SER A 153 17.94 19.10 6.52
N ARG A 154 16.96 18.25 6.19
CA ARG A 154 17.12 16.76 6.09
C ARG A 154 16.74 16.22 4.71
N ARG A 155 16.85 17.06 3.69
CA ARG A 155 16.44 16.86 2.30
C ARG A 155 17.17 15.71 1.57
N THR A 156 18.08 14.99 2.21
CA THR A 156 19.14 14.18 1.58
C THR A 156 19.06 12.66 1.78
N GLN A 157 17.94 12.09 2.21
CA GLN A 157 17.79 10.62 2.29
C GLN A 157 16.84 10.05 1.20
N PRO A 158 17.22 10.10 -0.09
CA PRO A 158 16.40 9.58 -1.19
C PRO A 158 16.15 8.07 -1.08
N TRP A 159 17.01 7.35 -0.36
CA TRP A 159 16.93 5.90 -0.20
C TRP A 159 15.68 5.46 0.57
N ILE A 160 15.24 6.15 1.63
CA ILE A 160 14.04 5.76 2.41
C ILE A 160 12.77 5.89 1.55
N ARG A 161 12.67 6.97 0.76
CA ARG A 161 11.58 7.13 -0.21
C ARG A 161 11.59 5.99 -1.23
N SER A 162 12.76 5.68 -1.77
CA SER A 162 12.90 4.58 -2.74
C SER A 162 12.48 3.24 -2.13
N LEU A 163 12.94 2.95 -0.92
CA LEU A 163 12.56 1.75 -0.17
C LEU A 163 11.05 1.67 0.06
N HIS A 164 10.40 2.74 0.54
CA HIS A 164 8.95 2.74 0.76
C HIS A 164 8.19 2.41 -0.53
N VAL A 165 8.54 3.06 -1.64
CA VAL A 165 7.88 2.88 -2.94
C VAL A 165 8.11 1.47 -3.49
N TRP A 166 9.35 1.00 -3.53
CA TRP A 166 9.68 -0.31 -4.11
C TRP A 166 9.20 -1.45 -3.24
N LEU A 167 9.40 -1.38 -1.92
CA LEU A 167 8.88 -2.39 -1.00
C LEU A 167 7.35 -2.46 -1.10
N GLY A 168 6.65 -1.33 -1.21
CA GLY A 168 5.19 -1.32 -1.37
C GLY A 168 4.73 -2.02 -2.64
N ARG A 169 5.44 -1.82 -3.76
CA ARG A 169 5.16 -2.49 -5.04
C ARG A 169 5.41 -3.99 -4.97
N LEU A 170 6.54 -4.39 -4.42
CA LEU A 170 6.89 -5.81 -4.26
C LEU A 170 5.88 -6.53 -3.35
N LEU A 171 5.47 -5.88 -2.24
CA LEU A 171 4.45 -6.43 -1.35
C LEU A 171 3.09 -6.59 -2.02
N MET A 172 2.66 -5.64 -2.86
CA MET A 172 1.39 -5.79 -3.61
C MET A 172 1.44 -6.98 -4.56
N VAL A 173 2.53 -7.13 -5.33
CA VAL A 173 2.67 -8.27 -6.26
C VAL A 173 2.70 -9.58 -5.48
N ALA A 174 3.51 -9.66 -4.42
CA ALA A 174 3.60 -10.85 -3.58
C ALA A 174 2.26 -11.18 -2.89
N ALA A 175 1.47 -10.17 -2.50
CA ALA A 175 0.14 -10.37 -1.92
C ALA A 175 -0.88 -10.90 -2.92
N ILE A 176 -0.82 -10.47 -4.19
CA ILE A 176 -1.66 -11.04 -5.26
C ILE A 176 -1.25 -12.50 -5.52
N VAL A 177 0.05 -12.80 -5.56
CA VAL A 177 0.52 -14.19 -5.69
C VAL A 177 0.08 -15.03 -4.49
N ASN A 178 0.19 -14.51 -3.27
CA ASN A 178 -0.30 -15.19 -2.07
C ASN A 178 -1.81 -15.41 -2.09
N GLY A 179 -2.59 -14.47 -2.63
CA GLY A 179 -4.02 -14.66 -2.82
C GLY A 179 -4.31 -15.78 -3.82
N ALA A 180 -3.55 -15.88 -4.91
CA ALA A 180 -3.68 -16.96 -5.89
C ALA A 180 -3.38 -18.34 -5.27
N THR A 181 -2.32 -18.46 -4.45
CA THR A 181 -2.04 -19.72 -3.74
C THR A 181 -3.14 -20.07 -2.75
N GLY A 182 -3.77 -19.07 -2.10
CA GLY A 182 -4.92 -19.28 -1.22
C GLY A 182 -6.18 -19.78 -1.95
N ILE A 183 -6.40 -19.34 -3.20
CA ILE A 183 -7.48 -19.86 -4.04
C ILE A 183 -7.26 -21.33 -4.39
N VAL A 184 -6.01 -21.72 -4.72
CA VAL A 184 -5.65 -23.12 -4.98
C VAL A 184 -5.81 -23.97 -3.72
N LEU A 185 -5.32 -23.47 -2.57
CA LEU A 185 -5.44 -24.16 -1.27
C LEU A 185 -6.90 -24.39 -0.87
N ALA A 186 -7.77 -23.42 -1.14
CA ALA A 186 -9.21 -23.53 -0.87
C ALA A 186 -9.93 -24.53 -1.80
N ASN A 187 -9.24 -25.16 -2.77
CA ASN A 187 -9.80 -26.00 -3.82
C ASN A 187 -11.07 -25.36 -4.40
N ASN A 188 -10.93 -24.09 -4.78
CA ASN A 188 -12.07 -23.24 -5.05
C ASN A 188 -12.81 -23.68 -6.32
N THR A 189 -14.06 -23.23 -6.45
CA THR A 189 -14.82 -23.47 -7.67
C THR A 189 -14.12 -22.82 -8.88
N PRO A 190 -14.25 -23.39 -10.09
CA PRO A 190 -13.70 -22.78 -11.30
C PRO A 190 -14.18 -21.34 -11.54
N GLY A 191 -15.37 -20.99 -11.05
CA GLY A 191 -15.88 -19.62 -11.08
C GLY A 191 -15.12 -18.68 -10.14
N GLY A 192 -14.77 -19.13 -8.94
CA GLY A 192 -13.98 -18.38 -7.96
C GLY A 192 -12.55 -18.12 -8.46
N GLU A 193 -11.92 -19.14 -9.04
CA GLU A 193 -10.60 -19.02 -9.67
C GLU A 193 -10.61 -17.99 -10.80
N LYS A 194 -11.52 -18.15 -11.77
CA LYS A 194 -11.67 -17.21 -12.90
C LYS A 194 -11.99 -15.80 -12.42
N GLY A 195 -12.85 -15.66 -11.41
CA GLY A 195 -13.21 -14.36 -10.84
C GLY A 195 -12.00 -13.66 -10.21
N TYR A 196 -11.21 -14.39 -9.42
CA TYR A 196 -9.98 -13.87 -8.82
C TYR A 196 -8.97 -13.45 -9.89
N SER A 197 -8.65 -14.35 -10.83
CA SER A 197 -7.69 -14.09 -11.90
C SER A 197 -8.11 -12.93 -12.80
N ALA A 198 -9.40 -12.82 -13.14
CA ALA A 198 -9.92 -11.71 -13.92
C ALA A 198 -9.80 -10.38 -13.16
N ALA A 199 -10.19 -10.34 -11.89
CA ALA A 199 -10.08 -9.13 -11.07
C ALA A 199 -8.61 -8.68 -10.92
N ALA A 200 -7.72 -9.60 -10.57
CA ALA A 200 -6.29 -9.34 -10.45
C ALA A 200 -5.67 -8.88 -11.79
N GLY A 201 -6.04 -9.52 -12.90
CA GLY A 201 -5.57 -9.18 -14.23
C GLY A 201 -6.03 -7.78 -14.68
N ILE A 202 -7.33 -7.47 -14.55
CA ILE A 202 -7.89 -6.18 -14.94
C ILE A 202 -7.26 -5.05 -14.13
N VAL A 203 -7.23 -5.18 -12.80
CA VAL A 203 -6.64 -4.14 -11.94
C VAL A 203 -5.13 -4.03 -12.16
N GLY A 204 -4.44 -5.15 -12.33
CA GLY A 204 -3.01 -5.16 -12.65
C GLY A 204 -2.69 -4.43 -13.95
N VAL A 205 -3.40 -4.75 -15.04
CA VAL A 205 -3.25 -4.06 -16.34
C VAL A 205 -3.57 -2.58 -16.20
N ALA A 206 -4.68 -2.21 -15.56
CA ALA A 206 -5.03 -0.81 -15.33
C ALA A 206 -3.94 -0.08 -14.54
N TYR A 207 -3.38 -0.71 -13.50
CA TYR A 207 -2.29 -0.15 -12.71
C TYR A 207 -1.05 0.13 -13.57
N ILE A 208 -0.64 -0.83 -14.39
CA ILE A 208 0.52 -0.69 -15.29
C ILE A 208 0.28 0.39 -16.34
N VAL A 209 -0.89 0.40 -16.97
CA VAL A 209 -1.26 1.42 -17.97
C VAL A 209 -1.20 2.82 -17.37
N ILE A 210 -1.82 3.04 -16.22
CA ILE A 210 -1.79 4.35 -15.54
C ILE A 210 -0.34 4.73 -15.20
N LEU A 211 0.47 3.78 -14.73
CA LEU A 211 1.87 4.02 -14.40
C LEU A 211 2.68 4.45 -15.63
N VAL A 212 2.54 3.73 -16.75
CA VAL A 212 3.23 4.01 -18.01
C VAL A 212 2.79 5.36 -18.58
N LEU A 213 1.49 5.62 -18.66
CA LEU A 213 0.95 6.89 -19.14
C LEU A 213 1.44 8.07 -18.29
N TRP A 214 1.50 7.91 -16.97
CA TRP A 214 2.01 8.94 -16.08
C TRP A 214 3.49 9.24 -16.34
N TYR A 215 4.34 8.23 -16.49
CA TYR A 215 5.76 8.42 -16.81
C TYR A 215 5.97 9.04 -18.19
N TRP A 216 5.22 8.58 -19.19
CA TRP A 216 5.29 9.10 -20.55
C TRP A 216 4.90 10.57 -20.62
N ASN A 217 3.77 10.94 -20.00
CA ASN A 217 3.31 12.32 -20.00
C ASN A 217 4.26 13.25 -19.25
N ARG A 218 4.91 12.77 -18.19
CA ARG A 218 5.88 13.59 -17.43
C ARG A 218 7.16 13.82 -18.21
N SER A 219 7.67 12.80 -18.90
CA SER A 219 8.83 12.94 -19.79
C SER A 219 8.60 13.99 -20.89
N LYS A 220 7.38 14.08 -21.45
CA LYS A 220 7.06 15.12 -22.44
C LYS A 220 7.09 16.53 -21.86
N GLN A 221 6.58 16.71 -20.63
CA GLN A 221 6.60 18.01 -19.95
C GLN A 221 8.01 18.48 -19.64
N ASP A 222 8.89 17.56 -19.22
CA ASP A 222 10.29 17.88 -18.92
C ASP A 222 11.05 18.33 -20.19
N ILE A 223 10.79 17.66 -21.34
CA ILE A 223 11.36 18.03 -22.65
C ILE A 223 10.85 19.40 -23.12
N GLU A 224 9.54 19.64 -23.02
CA GLU A 224 8.94 20.92 -23.42
C GLU A 224 9.48 22.08 -22.59
N LYS A 225 9.63 21.88 -21.27
CA LYS A 225 10.23 22.89 -20.39
C LYS A 225 11.68 23.19 -20.73
N ASP A 226 12.51 22.17 -20.94
CA ASP A 226 13.92 22.33 -21.31
C ASP A 226 14.08 23.09 -22.63
N SER A 227 13.19 22.82 -23.59
CA SER A 227 13.15 23.55 -24.87
C SER A 227 12.78 25.03 -24.70
N HIS A 228 11.86 25.34 -23.78
CA HIS A 228 11.46 26.72 -23.49
C HIS A 228 12.57 27.50 -22.79
N ASP A 229 13.17 26.94 -21.73
CA ASP A 229 14.28 27.56 -20.99
C ASP A 229 15.47 27.83 -21.94
N THR A 230 15.80 26.88 -22.82
CA THR A 230 16.85 27.05 -23.85
C THR A 230 16.51 28.17 -24.84
N SER A 231 15.24 28.31 -25.22
CA SER A 231 14.81 29.38 -26.15
C SER A 231 14.85 30.77 -25.49
N GLU A 232 14.41 30.90 -24.24
CA GLU A 232 14.47 32.15 -23.47
C GLU A 232 15.92 32.60 -23.26
N GLU A 233 16.82 31.68 -22.92
CA GLU A 233 18.25 31.99 -22.74
C GLU A 233 18.90 32.49 -24.04
N ARG A 234 18.55 31.88 -25.18
CA ARG A 234 18.98 32.33 -26.52
C ARG A 234 18.49 33.74 -26.84
N HIS A 235 17.22 34.03 -26.54
CA HIS A 235 16.65 35.36 -26.77
C HIS A 235 17.33 36.43 -25.90
N ALA A 236 17.59 36.12 -24.62
CA ALA A 236 18.28 37.03 -23.72
C ALA A 236 19.74 37.32 -24.14
N ASP A 237 20.46 36.34 -24.67
CA ASP A 237 21.83 36.54 -25.20
C ASP A 237 21.84 37.42 -26.46
N VAL A 238 20.88 37.20 -27.36
CA VAL A 238 20.71 38.03 -28.57
C VAL A 238 20.38 39.47 -28.18
N GLU A 239 19.46 39.69 -27.24
CA GLU A 239 19.10 41.05 -26.79
C GLU A 239 20.27 41.77 -26.11
N ARG A 240 21.07 41.07 -25.29
CA ARG A 240 22.29 41.62 -24.68
C ARG A 240 23.34 42.03 -25.72
N LYS A 241 23.48 41.28 -26.81
CA LYS A 241 24.44 41.60 -27.89
C LYS A 241 23.99 42.80 -28.73
N ILE A 242 22.69 43.03 -28.85
CA ILE A 242 22.12 44.11 -29.66
C ILE A 242 21.99 45.42 -28.85
N THR A 243 21.78 45.34 -27.53
CA THR A 243 21.70 46.52 -26.67
C THR A 243 23.09 46.93 -26.15
N PRO A 244 23.69 48.04 -26.61
CA PRO A 244 24.91 48.55 -26.00
C PRO A 244 24.56 49.00 -24.58
N ALA A 245 25.40 48.63 -23.60
CA ALA A 245 25.25 49.07 -22.22
C ALA A 245 25.29 50.60 -22.17
N VAL A 246 24.13 51.24 -22.09
CA VAL A 246 24.03 52.67 -21.79
C VAL A 246 24.42 52.81 -20.32
N GLY A 247 25.70 53.14 -20.10
CA GLY A 247 26.20 53.55 -18.79
C GLY A 247 25.48 54.82 -18.38
N VAL A 248 24.47 54.69 -17.53
CA VAL A 248 23.93 55.82 -16.78
C VAL A 248 24.83 55.97 -15.56
N ASP A 249 25.83 56.85 -15.69
CA ASP A 249 26.59 57.33 -14.53
C ASP A 249 25.62 58.08 -13.60
N PRO A 250 25.56 57.72 -12.31
CA PRO A 250 24.78 58.47 -11.34
C PRO A 250 25.53 59.78 -11.02
N MET A 251 24.95 60.92 -11.44
CA MET A 251 25.25 62.24 -10.88
C MET A 251 24.40 62.51 -9.64
#